data_AF-A0A258U9Q1-F1
#
_entry.id   AF-A0A258U9Q1-F1
#
_cell.length_a   1.000
_cell.length_b   1.000
_cell.length_c   1.000
_cell.angle_alpha   90.00
_cell.angle_beta   90.00
_cell.angle_gamma   90.00
#
_symmetry.space_group_name_H-M   'P 1'
#
loop_
_entity.id
_entity.type
_entity.pdbx_description
1 polymer ?
#
loop_
_entity_poly.entity_id
_entity_poly.type
_entity_poly.pdbx_seq_one_letter_code
_entity_poly.pdbx_strand_id
1 'polypeptide(L)'
;MQKTFFTFCMVFFSLVFSHAQPIIQAGNFQCISLHGPLMYYWNNPTIASQFTQDLQQQLLTKKGYSLEGNNISFSILKNIKEFSTASNSSTASPVINMKLAEYPASLYLKQFYPDQLNDSSQQGIQSVILVEMSIQHNGTAEVFSRSLEVFIKKSNSIGFGVPFNNLHLSAKGFSELMKKSVEIILDSNNLNEQIELKASPPSMGDNFIIGAITNMPKIAIESKGLFSKYALNGKTELIRWDEQRYLEIILRGKNKTVLQPALNSIIVEKEKENPQAVFVFLLQEARNIVLNRNYQLVIPARVSGNNNSRISNMPIVEPLEGNNNFMLQEKDTIAYFNIETDQLDSTKKIYPYLSSNGIDSNSLTRINDFNNAINFTSLYYLKGKIRNQAFSIEVGEFFRAIYLNNERIVLLSGVQQPERMVIFNPNISTELINELILLSYNRFFQ
;
A
#
# COMPACT_ATOMS: atom_id res chain seq x y z
N MET A 1 53.73 -61.78 0.79
CA MET A 1 52.38 -62.09 1.32
C MET A 1 51.95 -61.23 2.52
N GLN A 2 52.49 -60.00 2.70
CA GLN A 2 52.11 -59.13 3.84
C GLN A 2 51.46 -57.79 3.42
N LYS A 3 51.46 -57.47 2.11
CA LYS A 3 50.84 -56.24 1.57
C LYS A 3 49.37 -56.42 1.15
N THR A 4 48.91 -57.65 0.92
CA THR A 4 47.52 -57.94 0.52
C THR A 4 46.55 -58.02 1.70
N PHE A 5 47.03 -58.26 2.93
CA PHE A 5 46.17 -58.33 4.12
C PHE A 5 45.80 -56.92 4.64
N PHE A 6 46.70 -55.94 4.48
CA PHE A 6 46.46 -54.56 4.93
C PHE A 6 45.43 -53.83 4.04
N THR A 7 45.40 -54.13 2.74
CA THR A 7 44.41 -53.56 1.82
C THR A 7 43.01 -54.15 2.05
N PHE A 8 42.90 -55.40 2.52
CA PHE A 8 41.60 -56.02 2.82
C PHE A 8 40.98 -55.45 4.11
N CYS A 9 41.80 -55.08 5.11
CA CYS A 9 41.32 -54.41 6.33
C CYS A 9 40.90 -52.95 6.09
N MET A 10 41.53 -52.23 5.15
CA MET A 10 41.13 -50.85 4.77
C MET A 10 39.81 -50.80 3.99
N VAL A 11 39.48 -51.84 3.21
CA VAL A 11 38.20 -51.90 2.46
C VAL A 11 37.03 -52.29 3.36
N PHE A 12 37.27 -52.99 4.48
CA PHE A 12 36.24 -53.28 5.47
C PHE A 12 35.94 -52.13 6.44
N PHE A 13 36.89 -51.21 6.65
CA PHE A 13 36.67 -49.98 7.42
C PHE A 13 36.09 -48.80 6.61
N SER A 14 35.94 -48.95 5.29
CA SER A 14 35.14 -48.08 4.44
C SER A 14 33.69 -48.56 4.26
N LEU A 15 33.19 -49.40 5.18
CA LEU A 15 31.77 -49.37 5.54
C LEU A 15 31.51 -47.99 6.17
N VAL A 16 31.40 -46.98 5.31
CA VAL A 16 30.74 -45.73 5.62
C VAL A 16 29.39 -46.15 6.16
N PHE A 17 29.22 -46.06 7.48
CA PHE A 17 27.91 -45.99 8.08
C PHE A 17 27.23 -44.77 7.46
N SER A 18 26.61 -44.97 6.31
CA SER A 18 25.50 -44.17 5.83
C SER A 18 24.46 -44.26 6.94
N HIS A 19 24.58 -43.38 7.93
CA HIS A 19 23.49 -43.13 8.85
C HIS A 19 22.40 -42.55 7.95
N ALA A 20 21.43 -43.39 7.58
CA ALA A 20 20.25 -42.94 6.90
C ALA A 20 19.70 -41.75 7.69
N GLN A 21 19.63 -40.59 7.05
CA GLN A 21 19.14 -39.39 7.72
C GLN A 21 17.71 -39.66 8.21
N PRO A 22 17.39 -39.36 9.46
CA PRO A 22 16.05 -39.60 9.97
C PRO A 22 15.04 -38.80 9.15
N ILE A 23 14.01 -39.48 8.68
CA ILE A 23 12.94 -38.91 7.85
C ILE A 23 11.88 -38.32 8.78
N ILE A 24 11.40 -37.11 8.47
CA ILE A 24 10.29 -36.44 9.17
C ILE A 24 9.12 -36.20 8.22
N GLN A 25 7.90 -36.46 8.68
CA GLN A 25 6.69 -36.29 7.89
C GLN A 25 6.06 -34.91 8.12
N ALA A 26 5.49 -34.31 7.07
CA ALA A 26 4.64 -33.14 7.22
C ALA A 26 3.30 -33.54 7.87
N GLY A 27 3.01 -32.96 9.02
CA GLY A 27 1.75 -33.12 9.74
C GLY A 27 0.75 -32.02 9.41
N ASN A 28 0.19 -31.42 10.45
CA ASN A 28 -0.80 -30.36 10.31
C ASN A 28 -0.13 -29.00 10.12
N PHE A 29 -0.40 -28.37 8.98
CA PHE A 29 -0.04 -26.98 8.70
C PHE A 29 -1.34 -26.17 8.66
N GLN A 30 -1.71 -25.60 9.81
CA GLN A 30 -2.95 -24.85 9.99
C GLN A 30 -2.67 -23.35 10.01
N CYS A 31 -3.45 -22.60 9.25
CA CYS A 31 -3.27 -21.16 9.10
C CYS A 31 -4.60 -20.43 9.29
N ILE A 32 -4.60 -19.34 10.04
CA ILE A 32 -5.77 -18.49 10.23
C ILE A 32 -5.37 -17.01 10.18
N SER A 33 -6.23 -16.16 9.63
CA SER A 33 -6.12 -14.72 9.82
C SER A 33 -7.43 -14.16 10.36
N LEU A 34 -7.32 -13.40 11.43
CA LEU A 34 -8.41 -12.61 12.00
C LEU A 34 -8.41 -11.17 11.50
N HIS A 35 -7.47 -10.83 10.61
CA HIS A 35 -7.25 -9.46 10.14
C HIS A 35 -7.61 -9.31 8.66
N GLY A 36 -7.13 -10.21 7.82
CA GLY A 36 -7.32 -10.09 6.39
C GLY A 36 -6.90 -11.31 5.58
N PRO A 37 -6.69 -11.14 4.28
CA PRO A 37 -6.54 -12.26 3.35
C PRO A 37 -5.13 -12.85 3.30
N LEU A 38 -4.23 -12.52 4.24
CA LEU A 38 -2.81 -12.87 4.17
C LEU A 38 -2.56 -14.37 3.92
N MET A 39 -3.33 -15.23 4.60
CA MET A 39 -3.15 -16.69 4.51
C MET A 39 -3.49 -17.26 3.13
N TYR A 40 -4.20 -16.53 2.27
CA TYR A 40 -4.47 -16.97 0.89
C TYR A 40 -3.20 -17.09 0.04
N TYR A 41 -2.08 -16.48 0.45
CA TYR A 41 -0.80 -16.69 -0.22
C TYR A 41 -0.34 -18.15 -0.24
N TRP A 42 -0.80 -18.99 0.70
CA TRP A 42 -0.52 -20.43 0.66
C TRP A 42 -1.13 -21.15 -0.54
N ASN A 43 -2.17 -20.59 -1.17
CA ASN A 43 -2.75 -21.13 -2.40
C ASN A 43 -1.86 -20.85 -3.63
N ASN A 44 -0.81 -20.03 -3.51
CA ASN A 44 0.17 -19.82 -4.56
C ASN A 44 1.21 -20.98 -4.54
N PRO A 45 1.28 -21.82 -5.59
CA PRO A 45 2.17 -22.98 -5.60
C PRO A 45 3.65 -22.59 -5.53
N THR A 46 4.02 -21.40 -6.00
CA THR A 46 5.41 -20.91 -5.93
C THR A 46 5.79 -20.64 -4.47
N ILE A 47 4.89 -20.01 -3.69
CA ILE A 47 5.13 -19.70 -2.28
C ILE A 47 5.19 -21.00 -1.45
N ALA A 48 4.25 -21.92 -1.66
CA ALA A 48 4.22 -23.21 -0.97
C ALA A 48 5.47 -24.07 -1.27
N SER A 49 5.92 -24.07 -2.53
CA SER A 49 7.13 -24.78 -2.94
C SER A 49 8.39 -24.16 -2.31
N GLN A 50 8.51 -22.82 -2.36
CA GLN A 50 9.63 -22.10 -1.76
C GLN A 50 9.72 -22.37 -0.25
N PHE A 51 8.59 -22.30 0.45
CA PHE A 51 8.54 -22.62 1.87
C PHE A 51 8.97 -24.06 2.15
N THR A 52 8.50 -25.03 1.36
CA THR A 52 8.88 -26.44 1.55
C THR A 52 10.39 -26.63 1.40
N GLN A 53 11.01 -25.95 0.43
CA GLN A 53 12.47 -25.97 0.25
C GLN A 53 13.22 -25.34 1.42
N ASP A 54 12.76 -24.16 1.88
CA ASP A 54 13.35 -23.48 3.03
C ASP A 54 13.21 -24.33 4.31
N LEU A 55 12.06 -24.94 4.54
CA LEU A 55 11.82 -25.85 5.67
C LEU A 55 12.73 -27.08 5.60
N GLN A 56 12.83 -27.72 4.45
CA GLN A 56 13.73 -28.86 4.23
C GLN A 56 15.18 -28.50 4.57
N GLN A 57 15.65 -27.35 4.08
CA GLN A 57 17.00 -26.88 4.35
C GLN A 57 17.24 -26.63 5.84
N GLN A 58 16.31 -25.97 6.53
CA GLN A 58 16.45 -25.66 7.95
C GLN A 58 16.31 -26.89 8.84
N LEU A 59 15.42 -27.83 8.52
CA LEU A 59 15.31 -29.12 9.20
C LEU A 59 16.60 -29.92 9.10
N LEU A 60 17.16 -30.02 7.90
CA LEU A 60 18.42 -30.73 7.67
C LEU A 60 19.56 -30.08 8.44
N THR A 61 19.68 -28.75 8.36
CA THR A 61 20.82 -28.02 8.94
C THR A 61 20.74 -27.90 10.46
N LYS A 62 19.55 -27.68 11.02
CA LYS A 62 19.37 -27.35 12.44
C LYS A 62 18.91 -28.53 13.30
N LYS A 63 18.22 -29.51 12.70
CA LYS A 63 17.66 -30.68 13.42
C LYS A 63 18.15 -32.02 12.88
N GLY A 64 18.83 -32.05 11.73
CA GLY A 64 19.34 -33.29 11.12
C GLY A 64 18.25 -34.16 10.47
N TYR A 65 17.05 -33.63 10.25
CA TYR A 65 15.95 -34.36 9.61
C TYR A 65 15.85 -34.06 8.11
N SER A 66 15.40 -35.04 7.34
CA SER A 66 14.98 -34.88 5.94
C SER A 66 13.46 -35.04 5.82
N LEU A 67 12.79 -34.05 5.24
CA LEU A 67 11.35 -34.03 5.03
C LEU A 67 10.92 -35.10 4.01
N GLU A 68 9.88 -35.86 4.36
CA GLU A 68 9.28 -36.87 3.49
C GLU A 68 8.38 -36.21 2.45
N GLY A 69 8.80 -36.26 1.19
CA GLY A 69 8.08 -35.66 0.07
C GLY A 69 8.22 -34.14 -0.03
N ASN A 70 7.68 -33.58 -1.10
CA ASN A 70 7.86 -32.16 -1.46
C ASN A 70 6.55 -31.35 -1.38
N ASN A 71 5.46 -31.94 -0.88
CA ASN A 71 4.15 -31.30 -0.89
C ASN A 71 3.60 -31.19 0.53
N ILE A 72 3.60 -29.95 1.05
CA ILE A 72 2.92 -29.59 2.30
C ILE A 72 1.55 -29.04 1.95
N SER A 73 0.50 -29.55 2.60
CA SER A 73 -0.87 -29.03 2.46
C SER A 73 -1.17 -28.03 3.57
N PHE A 74 -1.49 -26.80 3.19
CA PHE A 74 -1.85 -25.74 4.12
C PHE A 74 -3.38 -25.66 4.28
N SER A 75 -3.86 -25.84 5.49
CA SER A 75 -5.28 -25.72 5.83
C SER A 75 -5.57 -24.29 6.30
N ILE A 76 -6.18 -23.48 5.42
CA ILE A 76 -6.62 -22.12 5.75
C ILE A 76 -7.98 -22.20 6.46
N LEU A 77 -7.97 -21.97 7.77
CA LEU A 77 -9.14 -22.07 8.63
C LEU A 77 -9.93 -20.76 8.63
N LYS A 78 -11.27 -20.89 8.72
CA LYS A 78 -12.20 -19.76 8.81
C LYS A 78 -12.60 -19.44 10.24
N ASN A 79 -12.41 -20.37 11.16
CA ASN A 79 -12.85 -20.26 12.55
C ASN A 79 -11.74 -20.64 13.52
N ILE A 80 -11.52 -19.79 14.52
CA ILE A 80 -10.48 -20.00 15.54
C ILE A 80 -10.72 -21.27 16.39
N LYS A 81 -11.97 -21.74 16.50
CA LYS A 81 -12.30 -22.99 17.21
C LYS A 81 -11.69 -24.23 16.55
N GLU A 82 -11.40 -24.17 15.25
CA GLU A 82 -10.77 -25.24 14.48
C GLU A 82 -9.24 -25.20 14.60
N PHE A 83 -8.66 -24.11 15.12
CA PHE A 83 -7.21 -23.91 15.23
C PHE A 83 -6.58 -24.66 16.42
N SER A 84 -7.41 -25.17 17.34
CA SER A 84 -6.96 -25.91 18.54
C SER A 84 -7.08 -27.43 18.42
N THR A 85 -7.63 -27.98 17.33
CA THR A 85 -7.78 -29.43 17.17
C THR A 85 -6.46 -30.06 16.77
N ALA A 86 -5.82 -30.76 17.73
CA ALA A 86 -4.70 -31.64 17.43
C ALA A 86 -5.20 -32.83 16.60
N SER A 87 -4.64 -33.08 15.42
CA SER A 87 -4.84 -34.35 14.74
C SER A 87 -3.76 -35.32 15.22
N ASN A 88 -4.20 -36.41 15.86
CA ASN A 88 -3.32 -37.47 16.33
C ASN A 88 -3.06 -38.41 15.15
N SER A 89 -1.87 -38.32 14.53
CA SER A 89 -1.42 -39.34 13.58
C SER A 89 -0.53 -40.35 14.30
N SER A 90 -0.91 -41.63 14.26
CA SER A 90 -0.08 -42.74 14.75
C SER A 90 0.95 -43.13 13.67
N THR A 91 1.89 -42.25 13.39
CA THR A 91 2.99 -42.53 12.44
C THR A 91 4.23 -42.97 13.21
N ALA A 92 4.94 -43.96 12.69
CA ALA A 92 6.21 -44.43 13.25
C ALA A 92 7.36 -43.43 13.04
N SER A 93 7.23 -42.52 12.05
CA SER A 93 8.16 -41.43 11.78
C SER A 93 7.77 -40.18 12.60
N PRO A 94 8.75 -39.34 13.01
CA PRO A 94 8.46 -38.05 13.61
C PRO A 94 7.65 -37.17 12.63
N VAL A 95 6.81 -36.30 13.19
CA VAL A 95 5.90 -35.43 12.43
C VAL A 95 6.17 -33.98 12.81
N ILE A 96 6.33 -33.10 11.81
CA ILE A 96 6.38 -31.65 12.01
C ILE A 96 5.01 -31.02 11.76
N ASN A 97 4.57 -30.20 12.71
CA ASN A 97 3.35 -29.40 12.60
C ASN A 97 3.70 -27.90 12.61
N MET A 98 2.85 -27.10 11.97
CA MET A 98 2.90 -25.64 12.03
C MET A 98 1.52 -25.07 12.32
N LYS A 99 1.46 -24.09 13.20
CA LYS A 99 0.32 -23.20 13.38
C LYS A 99 0.72 -21.77 13.05
N LEU A 100 -0.08 -21.10 12.25
CA LEU A 100 0.15 -19.73 11.82
C LEU A 100 -1.11 -18.89 12.05
N ALA A 101 -1.02 -17.85 12.86
CA ALA A 101 -2.15 -16.96 13.13
C ALA A 101 -1.78 -15.50 12.89
N GLU A 102 -2.61 -14.76 12.14
CA GLU A 102 -2.51 -13.30 12.03
C GLU A 102 -3.60 -12.62 12.85
N TYR A 103 -3.21 -11.63 13.64
CA TYR A 103 -4.09 -10.80 14.46
C TYR A 103 -4.00 -9.32 14.06
N PRO A 104 -5.12 -8.57 14.13
CA PRO A 104 -5.07 -7.11 14.14
C PRO A 104 -4.25 -6.65 15.35
N ALA A 105 -3.30 -5.73 15.13
CA ALA A 105 -2.39 -5.27 16.18
C ALA A 105 -3.13 -4.73 17.41
N SER A 106 -4.20 -3.96 17.19
CA SER A 106 -5.01 -3.37 18.27
C SER A 106 -5.66 -4.42 19.19
N LEU A 107 -6.12 -5.54 18.64
CA LEU A 107 -6.72 -6.63 19.41
C LEU A 107 -5.65 -7.41 20.17
N TYR A 108 -4.57 -7.77 19.48
CA TYR A 108 -3.49 -8.57 20.05
C TYR A 108 -2.79 -7.86 21.20
N LEU A 109 -2.37 -6.61 20.98
CA LEU A 109 -1.68 -5.82 22.00
C LEU A 109 -2.58 -5.57 23.21
N LYS A 110 -3.88 -5.32 23.01
CA LYS A 110 -4.81 -5.12 24.12
C LYS A 110 -4.98 -6.37 24.98
N GLN A 111 -4.92 -7.55 24.37
CA GLN A 111 -5.14 -8.82 25.06
C GLN A 111 -3.87 -9.33 25.77
N PHE A 112 -2.72 -9.25 25.10
CA PHE A 112 -1.48 -9.89 25.58
C PHE A 112 -0.47 -8.90 26.15
N TYR A 113 -0.54 -7.62 25.74
CA TYR A 113 0.40 -6.57 26.14
C TYR A 113 -0.32 -5.28 26.61
N PRO A 114 -1.35 -5.36 27.49
CA PRO A 114 -2.19 -4.21 27.85
C PRO A 114 -1.39 -3.05 28.45
N ASP A 115 -0.32 -3.34 29.19
CA ASP A 115 0.52 -2.34 29.85
C ASP A 115 1.43 -1.58 28.86
N GLN A 116 1.59 -2.08 27.63
CA GLN A 116 2.50 -1.53 26.62
C GLN A 116 1.77 -0.78 25.50
N LEU A 117 0.44 -0.62 25.58
CA LEU A 117 -0.36 0.02 24.54
C LEU A 117 0.06 1.47 24.23
N ASN A 118 0.66 2.17 25.20
CA ASN A 118 1.13 3.54 25.05
C ASN A 118 2.63 3.65 24.74
N ASP A 119 3.34 2.52 24.62
CA ASP A 119 4.76 2.55 24.28
C ASP A 119 4.95 3.01 22.83
N SER A 120 5.82 4.01 22.64
CA SER A 120 6.31 4.45 21.34
C SER A 120 6.85 3.29 20.48
N SER A 121 7.40 2.24 21.10
CA SER A 121 7.88 1.05 20.40
C SER A 121 6.76 0.26 19.71
N GLN A 122 5.52 0.36 20.22
CA GLN A 122 4.33 -0.31 19.66
C GLN A 122 3.63 0.54 18.59
N GLN A 123 3.99 1.83 18.48
CA GLN A 123 3.41 2.71 17.47
C GLN A 123 3.79 2.25 16.06
N GLY A 124 2.79 2.20 15.18
CA GLY A 124 2.96 1.83 13.76
C GLY A 124 2.93 0.34 13.46
N ILE A 125 2.69 -0.52 14.46
CA ILE A 125 2.42 -1.95 14.22
C ILE A 125 1.01 -2.09 13.63
N GLN A 126 0.91 -2.82 12.52
CA GLN A 126 -0.31 -2.97 11.74
C GLN A 126 -0.97 -4.35 11.91
N SER A 127 -0.17 -5.41 12.05
CA SER A 127 -0.62 -6.75 12.44
C SER A 127 0.47 -7.50 13.20
N VAL A 128 0.08 -8.57 13.88
CA VAL A 128 0.98 -9.51 14.55
C VAL A 128 0.75 -10.90 13.99
N ILE A 129 1.84 -11.58 13.63
CA ILE A 129 1.82 -12.96 13.14
C ILE A 129 2.46 -13.86 14.19
N LEU A 130 1.72 -14.84 14.68
CA LEU A 130 2.21 -15.88 15.56
C LEU A 130 2.51 -17.13 14.73
N VAL A 131 3.77 -17.56 14.75
CA VAL A 131 4.23 -18.79 14.09
C VAL A 131 4.64 -19.79 15.16
N GLU A 132 3.97 -20.94 15.23
CA GLU A 132 4.31 -22.03 16.14
C GLU A 132 4.71 -23.26 15.31
N MET A 133 5.78 -23.93 15.69
CA MET A 133 6.15 -25.22 15.12
C MET A 133 6.46 -26.23 16.20
N SER A 134 6.03 -27.47 15.97
CA SER A 134 6.31 -28.58 16.86
C SER A 134 6.73 -29.83 16.10
N ILE A 135 7.59 -30.63 16.72
CA ILE A 135 7.97 -31.96 16.24
C ILE A 135 7.52 -32.97 17.28
N GLN A 136 6.70 -33.93 16.84
CA GLN A 136 6.16 -34.99 17.69
C GLN A 136 6.71 -36.33 17.25
N HIS A 137 6.99 -37.21 18.21
CA HIS A 137 7.39 -38.59 17.96
C HIS A 137 6.36 -39.56 18.53
N ASN A 138 5.97 -40.58 17.76
CA ASN A 138 4.99 -41.61 18.15
C ASN A 138 3.68 -41.04 18.73
N GLY A 139 3.19 -39.93 18.15
CA GLY A 139 1.88 -39.32 18.44
C GLY A 139 1.66 -38.83 19.88
N THR A 140 2.67 -38.82 20.76
CA THR A 140 2.45 -38.58 22.20
C THR A 140 3.55 -37.77 22.90
N ALA A 141 4.81 -37.78 22.42
CA ALA A 141 5.88 -36.96 22.99
C ALA A 141 6.24 -35.82 22.04
N GLU A 142 5.97 -34.58 22.45
CA GLU A 142 6.48 -33.38 21.79
C GLU A 142 7.97 -33.25 22.09
N VAL A 143 8.81 -33.46 21.07
CA VAL A 143 10.27 -33.43 21.18
C VAL A 143 10.80 -32.01 20.97
N PHE A 144 10.00 -31.16 20.33
CA PHE A 144 10.32 -29.77 20.07
C PHE A 144 9.01 -28.98 19.97
N SER A 145 8.95 -27.82 20.61
CA SER A 145 7.85 -26.87 20.49
C SER A 145 8.39 -25.46 20.69
N ARG A 146 8.16 -24.58 19.73
CA ARG A 146 8.56 -23.18 19.83
C ARG A 146 7.62 -22.29 19.04
N SER A 147 7.42 -21.08 19.57
CA SER A 147 6.65 -20.01 18.95
C SER A 147 7.54 -18.80 18.66
N LEU A 148 7.12 -18.00 17.68
CA LEU A 148 7.70 -16.72 17.33
C LEU A 148 6.59 -15.73 17.03
N GLU A 149 6.61 -14.60 17.71
CA GLU A 149 5.77 -13.44 17.41
C GLU A 149 6.48 -12.51 16.43
N VAL A 150 5.80 -12.16 15.35
CA VAL A 150 6.32 -11.24 14.33
C VAL A 150 5.44 -10.01 14.27
N PHE A 151 5.97 -8.88 14.72
CA PHE A 151 5.29 -7.59 14.69
C PHE A 151 5.52 -6.91 13.34
N ILE A 152 4.44 -6.70 12.58
CA ILE A 152 4.51 -6.09 11.25
C ILE A 152 4.33 -4.58 11.35
N LYS A 153 5.36 -3.83 10.97
CA LYS A 153 5.32 -2.37 10.87
C LYS A 153 5.32 -1.91 9.41
N LYS A 154 4.58 -0.84 9.15
CA LYS A 154 4.59 -0.19 7.83
C LYS A 154 5.99 0.38 7.54
N SER A 155 6.60 -0.04 6.44
CA SER A 155 7.76 0.65 5.87
C SER A 155 7.31 1.66 4.82
N ASN A 156 8.21 2.60 4.49
CA ASN A 156 8.07 3.35 3.24
C ASN A 156 8.13 2.34 2.08
N SER A 157 7.12 2.35 1.21
CA SER A 157 7.11 1.57 -0.03
C SER A 157 7.87 2.32 -1.13
N ILE A 158 8.10 1.68 -2.27
CA ILE A 158 8.40 2.37 -3.54
C ILE A 158 7.26 2.18 -4.57
N GLY A 159 6.24 1.41 -4.21
CA GLY A 159 5.11 1.04 -5.05
C GLY A 159 4.05 2.14 -5.19
N PHE A 160 3.26 2.05 -6.24
CA PHE A 160 2.06 2.85 -6.50
C PHE A 160 0.85 1.94 -6.44
N GLY A 161 -0.31 2.52 -6.13
CA GLY A 161 -1.59 1.87 -6.27
C GLY A 161 -2.52 2.19 -5.11
N VAL A 162 -3.67 1.53 -5.12
CA VAL A 162 -4.67 1.65 -4.06
C VAL A 162 -4.27 0.70 -2.92
N PRO A 163 -4.07 1.17 -1.69
CA PRO A 163 -3.63 0.32 -0.58
C PRO A 163 -4.75 -0.61 -0.11
N PHE A 164 -4.36 -1.72 0.51
CA PHE A 164 -5.27 -2.51 1.33
C PHE A 164 -5.37 -1.91 2.74
N ASN A 165 -6.57 -1.96 3.32
CA ASN A 165 -6.76 -1.60 4.73
C ASN A 165 -6.32 -2.73 5.69
N ASN A 166 -6.35 -3.98 5.22
CA ASN A 166 -6.17 -5.16 6.06
C ASN A 166 -5.19 -6.21 5.49
N LEU A 167 -4.30 -5.81 4.60
CA LEU A 167 -3.22 -6.66 4.10
C LEU A 167 -1.91 -5.87 4.13
N HIS A 168 -0.95 -6.33 4.92
CA HIS A 168 0.26 -5.55 5.25
C HIS A 168 1.55 -6.15 4.67
N LEU A 169 1.47 -7.33 4.05
CA LEU A 169 2.59 -7.98 3.38
C LEU A 169 2.21 -8.33 1.95
N SER A 170 3.13 -8.11 1.01
CA SER A 170 3.04 -8.71 -0.32
C SER A 170 3.39 -10.20 -0.28
N ALA A 171 3.07 -10.92 -1.35
CA ALA A 171 3.46 -12.33 -1.52
C ALA A 171 4.95 -12.59 -1.26
N LYS A 172 5.83 -11.73 -1.79
CA LYS A 172 7.27 -11.80 -1.55
C LYS A 172 7.61 -11.56 -0.08
N GLY A 173 7.04 -10.51 0.52
CA GLY A 173 7.25 -10.20 1.93
C GLY A 173 6.81 -11.33 2.87
N PHE A 174 5.70 -11.99 2.54
CA PHE A 174 5.21 -13.17 3.24
C PHE A 174 6.17 -14.35 3.12
N SER A 175 6.66 -14.65 1.91
CA SER A 175 7.62 -15.72 1.67
C SER A 175 8.92 -15.52 2.47
N GLU A 176 9.47 -14.30 2.47
CA GLU A 176 10.68 -13.96 3.24
C GLU A 176 10.44 -14.03 4.76
N LEU A 177 9.27 -13.59 5.23
CA LEU A 177 8.87 -13.75 6.63
C LEU A 177 8.88 -15.22 7.03
N MET A 178 8.19 -16.08 6.27
CA MET A 178 8.08 -17.49 6.62
C MET A 178 9.44 -18.19 6.62
N LYS A 179 10.29 -17.88 5.64
CA LYS A 179 11.68 -18.35 5.60
C LYS A 179 12.45 -17.97 6.87
N LYS A 180 12.40 -16.69 7.27
CA LYS A 180 13.10 -16.20 8.46
C LYS A 180 12.53 -16.79 9.75
N SER A 181 11.21 -16.92 9.84
CA SER A 181 10.54 -17.52 11.00
C SER A 181 10.98 -18.97 11.20
N VAL A 182 11.04 -19.77 10.14
CA VAL A 182 11.49 -21.17 10.23
C VAL A 182 12.96 -21.26 10.65
N GLU A 183 13.83 -20.41 10.08
CA GLU A 183 15.24 -20.32 10.45
C GLU A 183 15.41 -20.02 11.95
N ILE A 184 14.66 -19.06 12.49
CA ILE A 184 14.73 -18.66 13.91
C ILE A 184 14.20 -19.76 14.81
N ILE A 185 13.00 -20.29 14.51
CA ILE A 185 12.33 -21.26 15.37
C ILE A 185 13.15 -22.54 15.49
N LEU A 186 13.64 -23.08 14.36
CA LEU A 186 14.38 -24.35 14.36
C LEU A 186 15.79 -24.24 14.95
N ASP A 187 16.35 -23.03 15.08
CA ASP A 187 17.65 -22.83 15.71
C ASP A 187 17.55 -22.89 17.25
N SER A 188 18.05 -23.98 17.83
CA SER A 188 18.07 -24.18 19.29
C SER A 188 18.90 -23.13 20.04
N ASN A 189 19.83 -22.44 19.38
CA ASN A 189 20.66 -21.40 20.00
C ASN A 189 20.00 -20.02 19.95
N ASN A 190 19.00 -19.84 19.11
CA ASN A 190 18.30 -18.57 18.99
C ASN A 190 17.24 -18.49 20.08
N LEU A 191 17.34 -17.52 21.00
CA LEU A 191 16.37 -17.32 22.10
C LEU A 191 15.29 -16.28 21.78
N ASN A 192 15.26 -15.74 20.57
CA ASN A 192 14.26 -14.75 20.20
C ASN A 192 12.87 -15.39 20.13
N GLU A 193 11.96 -14.87 20.94
CA GLU A 193 10.52 -15.19 20.90
C GLU A 193 9.74 -14.13 20.13
N GLN A 194 10.37 -12.98 19.83
CA GLN A 194 9.78 -11.84 19.16
C GLN A 194 10.74 -11.25 18.13
N ILE A 195 10.19 -10.86 16.97
CA ILE A 195 10.90 -10.05 15.98
C ILE A 195 9.99 -8.96 15.40
N GLU A 196 10.61 -7.88 14.93
CA GLU A 196 9.92 -6.81 14.19
C GLU A 196 10.28 -6.91 12.70
N LEU A 197 9.26 -6.84 11.84
CA LEU A 197 9.43 -6.74 10.40
C LEU A 197 8.84 -5.42 9.89
N LYS A 198 9.70 -4.59 9.30
CA LYS A 198 9.27 -3.43 8.52
C LYS A 198 9.04 -3.86 7.07
N ALA A 199 7.80 -3.81 6.62
CA ALA A 199 7.43 -4.24 5.29
C ALA A 199 6.66 -3.18 4.51
N SER A 200 6.89 -3.15 3.20
CA SER A 200 6.13 -2.29 2.31
C SER A 200 4.74 -2.90 2.11
N PRO A 201 3.66 -2.15 2.40
CA PRO A 201 2.32 -2.68 2.20
C PRO A 201 2.04 -2.90 0.71
N PRO A 202 1.30 -3.96 0.36
CA PRO A 202 0.88 -4.19 -1.01
C PRO A 202 -0.20 -3.20 -1.46
N SER A 203 -0.39 -3.14 -2.77
CA SER A 203 -1.49 -2.42 -3.41
C SER A 203 -2.45 -3.40 -4.06
N MET A 204 -3.73 -3.03 -4.14
CA MET A 204 -4.74 -3.72 -4.93
C MET A 204 -4.35 -3.73 -6.40
N GLY A 205 -4.68 -4.80 -7.12
CA GLY A 205 -4.55 -4.84 -8.57
C GLY A 205 -5.46 -3.82 -9.24
N ASP A 206 -5.06 -3.34 -10.42
CA ASP A 206 -5.84 -2.42 -11.25
C ASP A 206 -5.43 -2.55 -12.73
N ASN A 207 -6.19 -1.91 -13.63
CA ASN A 207 -5.90 -1.89 -15.07
C ASN A 207 -5.37 -0.54 -15.61
N PHE A 208 -4.98 0.42 -14.75
CA PHE A 208 -4.69 1.80 -15.19
C PHE A 208 -3.45 2.46 -14.54
N ILE A 209 -2.99 1.99 -13.38
CA ILE A 209 -1.77 2.38 -12.65
C ILE A 209 -0.68 1.32 -12.82
N ILE A 210 -0.88 0.09 -12.34
CA ILE A 210 0.23 -0.90 -12.22
C ILE A 210 0.82 -1.25 -13.59
N GLY A 211 -0.03 -1.57 -14.56
CA GLY A 211 0.43 -1.87 -15.92
C GLY A 211 1.13 -0.66 -16.56
N ALA A 212 0.66 0.54 -16.27
CA ALA A 212 1.20 1.78 -16.81
C ALA A 212 2.62 2.10 -16.31
N ILE A 213 2.90 1.88 -15.03
CA ILE A 213 4.19 2.23 -14.42
C ILE A 213 5.24 1.11 -14.53
N THR A 214 4.87 -0.04 -15.08
CA THR A 214 5.78 -1.20 -15.18
C THR A 214 7.02 -0.80 -15.98
N ASN A 215 8.21 -1.10 -15.46
CA ASN A 215 9.51 -0.72 -16.02
C ASN A 215 9.80 0.79 -16.15
N MET A 216 8.92 1.66 -15.65
CA MET A 216 9.16 3.10 -15.63
C MET A 216 10.01 3.50 -14.40
N PRO A 217 10.89 4.52 -14.50
CA PRO A 217 11.61 5.05 -13.35
C PRO A 217 10.64 5.74 -12.38
N LYS A 218 10.83 5.51 -11.08
CA LYS A 218 10.06 6.14 -10.01
C LYS A 218 10.91 7.21 -9.35
N ILE A 219 10.41 8.44 -9.31
CA ILE A 219 11.05 9.57 -8.65
C ILE A 219 10.42 9.68 -7.25
N ALA A 220 11.26 9.60 -6.21
CA ALA A 220 10.83 9.86 -4.85
C ALA A 220 10.66 11.37 -4.62
N ILE A 221 9.61 11.75 -3.90
CA ILE A 221 9.33 13.13 -3.51
C ILE A 221 9.39 13.20 -1.98
N GLU A 222 10.34 14.00 -1.48
CA GLU A 222 10.50 14.30 -0.07
C GLU A 222 9.52 15.42 0.29
N SER A 223 8.41 15.06 0.95
CA SER A 223 7.40 16.04 1.38
C SER A 223 7.44 16.23 2.90
N LYS A 224 7.54 17.49 3.33
CA LYS A 224 7.57 17.87 4.75
C LYS A 224 6.81 19.17 4.97
N GLY A 225 5.71 19.08 5.72
CA GLY A 225 4.87 20.24 6.01
C GLY A 225 4.26 20.80 4.74
N LEU A 226 4.69 21.97 4.30
CA LEU A 226 4.20 22.64 3.10
C LEU A 226 5.09 22.49 1.87
N PHE A 227 6.21 21.79 2.00
CA PHE A 227 7.24 21.69 0.99
C PHE A 227 7.30 20.30 0.39
N SER A 228 7.55 20.23 -0.91
CA SER A 228 7.89 18.99 -1.62
C SER A 228 9.14 19.20 -2.45
N LYS A 229 10.09 18.27 -2.32
CA LYS A 229 11.39 18.29 -2.98
C LYS A 229 11.62 17.00 -3.76
N TYR A 230 12.16 17.11 -4.97
CA TYR A 230 12.49 15.93 -5.77
C TYR A 230 13.64 16.22 -6.73
N ALA A 231 14.25 15.17 -7.29
CA ALA A 231 15.30 15.29 -8.28
C ALA A 231 14.77 14.93 -9.68
N LEU A 232 15.04 15.78 -10.66
CA LEU A 232 14.70 15.54 -12.07
C LEU A 232 15.84 16.06 -12.96
N ASN A 233 16.29 15.23 -13.90
CA ASN A 233 17.37 15.57 -14.85
C ASN A 233 18.64 16.12 -14.16
N GLY A 234 19.01 15.54 -13.01
CA GLY A 234 20.18 15.95 -12.22
C GLY A 234 20.00 17.26 -11.44
N LYS A 235 18.83 17.90 -11.50
CA LYS A 235 18.51 19.12 -10.75
C LYS A 235 17.56 18.81 -9.60
N THR A 236 17.71 19.55 -8.51
CA THR A 236 16.76 19.52 -7.39
C THR A 236 15.66 20.53 -7.67
N GLU A 237 14.42 20.04 -7.64
CA GLU A 237 13.21 20.84 -7.70
C GLU A 237 12.64 21.01 -6.30
N LEU A 238 12.05 22.17 -6.04
CA LEU A 238 11.47 22.51 -4.74
C LEU A 238 10.22 23.36 -4.94
N ILE A 239 9.09 22.83 -4.52
CA ILE A 239 7.78 23.48 -4.57
C ILE A 239 7.17 23.58 -3.18
N ARG A 240 6.31 24.58 -2.98
CA ARG A 240 5.63 24.84 -1.71
C ARG A 240 4.19 25.28 -1.94
N TRP A 241 3.28 24.82 -1.09
CA TRP A 241 1.94 25.39 -0.94
C TRP A 241 1.92 26.32 0.27
N ASP A 242 1.17 27.41 0.22
CA ASP A 242 0.94 28.29 1.36
C ASP A 242 -0.46 28.07 1.93
N GLU A 243 -0.85 28.90 2.90
CA GLU A 243 -2.12 28.78 3.61
C GLU A 243 -3.32 29.02 2.68
N GLN A 244 -4.42 28.32 2.99
CA GLN A 244 -5.71 28.54 2.35
C GLN A 244 -6.37 29.77 2.94
N ARG A 245 -6.97 30.59 2.09
CA ARG A 245 -7.77 31.75 2.48
C ARG A 245 -9.09 31.73 1.74
N TYR A 246 -10.08 32.41 2.29
CA TYR A 246 -11.36 32.64 1.63
C TYR A 246 -11.65 34.13 1.60
N LEU A 247 -12.22 34.60 0.49
CA LEU A 247 -12.72 35.97 0.34
C LEU A 247 -14.19 35.91 -0.07
N GLU A 248 -15.05 36.61 0.66
CA GLU A 248 -16.46 36.68 0.33
C GLU A 248 -16.70 37.40 -1.01
N ILE A 249 -17.62 36.88 -1.81
CA ILE A 249 -18.12 37.51 -3.02
C ILE A 249 -19.35 38.34 -2.65
N ILE A 250 -19.17 39.66 -2.55
CA ILE A 250 -20.22 40.60 -2.18
C ILE A 250 -21.05 40.93 -3.42
N LEU A 251 -22.32 40.53 -3.44
CA LEU A 251 -23.20 40.68 -4.60
C LEU A 251 -23.87 42.06 -4.71
N ARG A 252 -24.00 42.79 -3.60
CA ARG A 252 -24.77 44.04 -3.50
C ARG A 252 -24.07 45.09 -2.64
N GLY A 253 -24.45 46.36 -2.83
CA GLY A 253 -23.95 47.48 -2.02
C GLY A 253 -22.66 48.14 -2.57
N LYS A 254 -22.07 49.02 -1.76
CA LYS A 254 -20.92 49.86 -2.16
C LYS A 254 -19.62 49.06 -2.37
N ASN A 255 -19.48 47.93 -1.66
CA ASN A 255 -18.30 47.06 -1.72
C ASN A 255 -18.52 45.84 -2.63
N LYS A 256 -19.40 45.95 -3.63
CA LYS A 256 -19.71 44.86 -4.54
C LYS A 256 -18.43 44.36 -5.22
N THR A 257 -18.21 43.04 -5.18
CA THR A 257 -17.08 42.40 -5.86
C THR A 257 -17.24 42.54 -7.37
N VAL A 258 -16.16 42.96 -8.05
CA VAL A 258 -16.14 43.05 -9.52
C VAL A 258 -15.90 41.66 -10.10
N LEU A 259 -16.88 41.16 -10.85
CA LEU A 259 -16.89 39.81 -11.41
C LEU A 259 -16.96 39.86 -12.93
N GLN A 260 -16.39 38.84 -13.57
CA GLN A 260 -16.61 38.63 -15.00
C GLN A 260 -18.09 38.32 -15.26
N PRO A 261 -18.66 38.73 -16.42
CA PRO A 261 -20.08 38.55 -16.71
C PRO A 261 -20.56 37.10 -16.60
N ALA A 262 -19.76 36.14 -17.06
CA ALA A 262 -20.09 34.71 -17.01
C ALA A 262 -20.25 34.20 -15.56
N LEU A 263 -19.28 34.50 -14.70
CA LEU A 263 -19.31 34.13 -13.29
C LEU A 263 -20.47 34.83 -12.55
N ASN A 264 -20.72 36.11 -12.84
CA ASN A 264 -21.82 36.85 -12.23
C ASN A 264 -23.18 36.22 -12.58
N SER A 265 -23.39 35.78 -13.82
CA SER A 265 -24.63 35.11 -14.23
C SER A 265 -24.85 33.80 -13.47
N ILE A 266 -23.79 32.97 -13.32
CA ILE A 266 -23.85 31.71 -12.57
C ILE A 266 -24.21 31.97 -11.10
N ILE A 267 -23.58 32.97 -10.48
CA ILE A 267 -23.85 33.28 -9.07
C ILE A 267 -25.28 33.78 -8.88
N VAL A 268 -25.79 34.65 -9.76
CA VAL A 268 -27.18 35.13 -9.69
C VAL A 268 -28.18 33.98 -9.85
N GLU A 269 -27.88 32.98 -10.69
CA GLU A 269 -28.69 31.78 -10.81
C GLU A 269 -28.65 30.94 -9.52
N LYS A 270 -27.46 30.67 -8.99
CA LYS A 270 -27.27 29.89 -7.76
C LYS A 270 -27.83 30.58 -6.51
N GLU A 271 -27.81 31.91 -6.45
CA GLU A 271 -28.44 32.71 -5.38
C GLU A 271 -29.96 32.52 -5.37
N LYS A 272 -30.60 32.36 -6.55
CA LYS A 272 -32.04 32.08 -6.64
C LYS A 272 -32.38 30.66 -6.17
N GLU A 273 -31.51 29.69 -6.47
CA GLU A 273 -31.69 28.30 -6.01
C GLU A 273 -31.60 28.20 -4.48
N ASN A 274 -30.64 28.91 -3.88
CA ASN A 274 -30.42 28.91 -2.43
C ASN A 274 -30.04 30.31 -1.93
N PRO A 275 -31.02 31.12 -1.51
CA PRO A 275 -30.79 32.49 -1.04
C PRO A 275 -29.95 32.60 0.24
N GLN A 276 -29.77 31.49 0.98
CA GLN A 276 -28.96 31.45 2.21
C GLN A 276 -27.50 31.05 1.93
N ALA A 277 -27.15 30.75 0.68
CA ALA A 277 -25.79 30.38 0.33
C ALA A 277 -24.85 31.59 0.34
N VAL A 278 -23.64 31.39 0.84
CA VAL A 278 -22.56 32.39 0.79
C VAL A 278 -21.64 32.04 -0.37
N PHE A 279 -21.29 33.01 -1.20
CA PHE A 279 -20.35 32.82 -2.30
C PHE A 279 -18.98 33.33 -1.87
N VAL A 280 -17.94 32.55 -2.14
CA VAL A 280 -16.55 32.87 -1.77
C VAL A 280 -15.58 32.57 -2.90
N PHE A 281 -14.45 33.27 -2.92
CA PHE A 281 -13.25 32.81 -3.59
C PHE A 281 -12.41 32.03 -2.61
N LEU A 282 -12.17 30.76 -2.91
CA LEU A 282 -11.16 29.93 -2.26
C LEU A 282 -9.80 30.25 -2.90
N LEU A 283 -8.87 30.68 -2.08
CA LEU A 283 -7.53 31.12 -2.48
C LEU A 283 -6.47 30.24 -1.86
N GLN A 284 -5.48 29.84 -2.63
CA GLN A 284 -4.26 29.25 -2.09
C GLN A 284 -3.05 29.72 -2.90
N GLU A 285 -2.10 30.31 -2.19
CA GLU A 285 -0.79 30.66 -2.76
C GLU A 285 0.09 29.39 -2.86
N ALA A 286 0.95 29.37 -3.86
CA ALA A 286 1.94 28.32 -4.07
C ALA A 286 3.19 28.91 -4.70
N ARG A 287 4.32 28.21 -4.62
CA ARG A 287 5.58 28.71 -5.14
C ARG A 287 6.43 27.59 -5.73
N ASN A 288 7.00 27.86 -6.90
CA ASN A 288 8.20 27.19 -7.34
C ASN A 288 9.41 27.95 -6.77
N ILE A 289 10.11 27.34 -5.82
CA ILE A 289 11.19 28.02 -5.07
C ILE A 289 12.43 28.16 -5.94
N VAL A 290 12.75 27.14 -6.75
CA VAL A 290 13.95 27.14 -7.62
C VAL A 290 13.85 28.19 -8.71
N LEU A 291 12.68 28.29 -9.36
CA LEU A 291 12.43 29.29 -10.41
C LEU A 291 12.03 30.66 -9.86
N ASN A 292 11.86 30.79 -8.54
CA ASN A 292 11.40 32.01 -7.88
C ASN A 292 10.06 32.54 -8.45
N ARG A 293 9.10 31.64 -8.70
CA ARG A 293 7.77 31.99 -9.26
C ARG A 293 6.66 31.72 -8.25
N ASN A 294 5.81 32.72 -8.03
CA ASN A 294 4.62 32.60 -7.19
C ASN A 294 3.39 32.34 -8.03
N TYR A 295 2.52 31.48 -7.53
CA TYR A 295 1.27 31.12 -8.13
C TYR A 295 0.14 31.33 -7.13
N GLN A 296 -1.06 31.61 -7.63
CA GLN A 296 -2.27 31.68 -6.82
C GLN A 296 -3.38 30.89 -7.50
N LEU A 297 -3.95 29.92 -6.78
CA LEU A 297 -5.18 29.28 -7.19
C LEU A 297 -6.37 30.10 -6.71
N VAL A 298 -7.35 30.29 -7.60
CA VAL A 298 -8.61 30.99 -7.34
C VAL A 298 -9.76 30.10 -7.79
N ILE A 299 -10.57 29.64 -6.83
CA ILE A 299 -11.76 28.81 -7.08
C ILE A 299 -12.98 29.56 -6.52
N PRO A 300 -13.88 30.11 -7.36
CA PRO A 300 -15.17 30.56 -6.86
C PRO A 300 -16.00 29.35 -6.40
N ALA A 301 -16.60 29.45 -5.22
CA ALA A 301 -17.37 28.37 -4.62
C ALA A 301 -18.63 28.90 -3.93
N ARG A 302 -19.63 28.02 -3.83
CA ARG A 302 -20.82 28.18 -3.01
C ARG A 302 -20.60 27.47 -1.68
N VAL A 303 -20.88 28.16 -0.57
CA VAL A 303 -20.88 27.62 0.78
C VAL A 303 -22.32 27.55 1.25
N SER A 304 -22.79 26.36 1.61
CA SER A 304 -24.16 26.15 2.06
C SER A 304 -24.23 25.29 3.32
N GLY A 305 -25.34 25.40 4.06
CA GLY A 305 -25.59 24.55 5.21
C GLY A 305 -25.73 23.08 4.80
N ASN A 306 -25.13 22.18 5.58
CA ASN A 306 -25.27 20.75 5.35
C ASN A 306 -26.61 20.26 5.90
N ASN A 307 -27.52 19.92 4.99
CA ASN A 307 -28.86 19.42 5.32
C ASN A 307 -28.87 17.89 5.56
N ASN A 308 -27.71 17.23 5.52
CA ASN A 308 -27.60 15.79 5.62
C ASN A 308 -27.53 15.35 7.10
N SER A 309 -28.52 14.58 7.54
CA SER A 309 -28.71 14.22 8.97
C SER A 309 -27.60 13.35 9.58
N ARG A 310 -26.67 12.83 8.77
CA ARG A 310 -25.59 11.94 9.21
C ARG A 310 -24.25 12.66 9.47
N ILE A 311 -24.06 13.88 8.95
CA ILE A 311 -22.84 14.69 9.14
C ILE A 311 -23.29 16.09 9.56
N SER A 312 -23.74 16.25 10.79
CA SER A 312 -24.19 17.56 11.28
C SER A 312 -23.00 18.49 11.54
N ASN A 313 -23.13 19.76 11.14
CA ASN A 313 -22.32 20.94 11.54
C ASN A 313 -21.09 21.33 10.71
N MET A 314 -20.86 20.76 9.53
CA MET A 314 -19.86 21.31 8.58
C MET A 314 -20.53 21.88 7.34
N PRO A 315 -20.20 23.11 6.90
CA PRO A 315 -20.74 23.65 5.66
C PRO A 315 -20.25 22.85 4.45
N ILE A 316 -21.09 22.72 3.44
CA ILE A 316 -20.73 22.13 2.14
C ILE A 316 -20.11 23.24 1.29
N VAL A 317 -18.92 22.98 0.74
CA VAL A 317 -18.22 23.88 -0.17
C VAL A 317 -18.22 23.27 -1.56
N GLU A 318 -18.90 23.93 -2.50
CA GLU A 318 -19.09 23.45 -3.86
C GLU A 318 -18.43 24.43 -4.84
N PRO A 319 -17.37 24.03 -5.57
CA PRO A 319 -16.82 24.84 -6.65
C PRO A 319 -17.91 25.20 -7.66
N LEU A 320 -17.90 26.45 -8.14
CA LEU A 320 -18.84 26.85 -9.19
C LEU A 320 -18.42 26.26 -10.53
N GLU A 321 -19.40 25.73 -11.25
CA GLU A 321 -19.22 25.11 -12.55
C GLU A 321 -18.68 26.09 -13.61
N GLY A 322 -18.09 25.53 -14.65
CA GLY A 322 -17.56 26.25 -15.80
C GLY A 322 -16.08 26.65 -15.65
N ASN A 323 -15.57 27.35 -16.66
CA ASN A 323 -14.16 27.77 -16.73
C ASN A 323 -13.88 29.04 -15.89
N ASN A 324 -14.33 29.03 -14.62
CA ASN A 324 -14.22 30.15 -13.70
C ASN A 324 -13.15 29.93 -12.63
N ASN A 325 -12.42 28.81 -12.70
CA ASN A 325 -11.32 28.50 -11.81
C ASN A 325 -10.01 28.87 -12.49
N PHE A 326 -9.09 29.51 -11.75
CA PHE A 326 -7.87 30.06 -12.32
C PHE A 326 -6.63 29.67 -11.53
N MET A 327 -5.54 29.46 -12.25
CA MET A 327 -4.20 29.53 -11.69
C MET A 327 -3.51 30.77 -12.26
N LEU A 328 -3.14 31.69 -11.37
CA LEU A 328 -2.40 32.90 -11.71
C LEU A 328 -0.92 32.66 -11.46
N GLN A 329 -0.06 33.14 -12.36
CA GLN A 329 1.34 33.40 -12.08
C GLN A 329 1.47 34.90 -11.85
N GLU A 330 1.66 35.31 -10.60
CA GLU A 330 1.53 36.71 -10.19
C GLU A 330 0.16 37.31 -10.58
N LYS A 331 0.10 38.11 -11.64
CA LYS A 331 -1.13 38.73 -12.16
C LYS A 331 -1.64 38.07 -13.44
N ASP A 332 -0.85 37.20 -14.06
CA ASP A 332 -1.17 36.61 -15.35
C ASP A 332 -1.89 35.28 -15.17
N THR A 333 -3.03 35.12 -15.82
CA THR A 333 -3.74 33.83 -15.85
C THR A 333 -2.97 32.84 -16.70
N ILE A 334 -2.37 31.83 -16.06
CA ILE A 334 -1.66 30.75 -16.76
C ILE A 334 -2.54 29.53 -16.96
N ALA A 335 -3.58 29.34 -16.15
CA ALA A 335 -4.57 28.29 -16.35
C ALA A 335 -5.99 28.76 -16.06
N TYR A 336 -6.94 28.20 -16.83
CA TYR A 336 -8.37 28.26 -16.52
C TYR A 336 -8.97 26.87 -16.70
N PHE A 337 -9.88 26.47 -15.80
CA PHE A 337 -10.41 25.12 -15.78
C PHE A 337 -11.77 25.01 -15.10
N ASN A 338 -12.46 23.90 -15.37
CA ASN A 338 -13.63 23.41 -14.66
C ASN A 338 -13.21 22.36 -13.63
N ILE A 339 -14.00 22.21 -12.57
CA ILE A 339 -13.86 21.14 -11.57
C ILE A 339 -15.14 20.31 -11.59
N GLU A 340 -15.01 19.02 -11.86
CA GLU A 340 -16.09 18.04 -11.75
C GLU A 340 -15.81 17.15 -10.54
N THR A 341 -16.84 16.72 -9.81
CA THR A 341 -16.70 15.83 -8.64
C THR A 341 -17.28 14.45 -8.95
N ASP A 342 -16.84 13.45 -8.19
CA ASP A 342 -17.40 12.08 -8.18
C ASP A 342 -17.55 11.44 -9.57
N GLN A 343 -16.58 11.65 -10.47
CA GLN A 343 -16.64 11.13 -11.83
C GLN A 343 -16.32 9.64 -11.85
N LEU A 344 -17.32 8.83 -12.20
CA LEU A 344 -17.22 7.40 -12.39
C LEU A 344 -16.57 7.07 -13.74
N ASP A 345 -15.43 6.40 -13.73
CA ASP A 345 -14.81 5.85 -14.93
C ASP A 345 -15.05 4.33 -14.99
N SER A 346 -15.99 3.92 -15.84
CA SER A 346 -16.34 2.51 -16.00
C SER A 346 -15.26 1.67 -16.69
N THR A 347 -14.27 2.31 -17.33
CA THR A 347 -13.15 1.63 -18.00
C THR A 347 -12.01 1.31 -17.02
N LYS A 348 -11.87 2.10 -15.97
CA LYS A 348 -10.88 1.90 -14.90
C LYS A 348 -11.45 1.00 -13.81
N LYS A 349 -10.74 -0.08 -13.53
CA LYS A 349 -11.14 -1.10 -12.56
C LYS A 349 -10.07 -1.29 -11.52
N ILE A 350 -10.50 -1.44 -10.28
CA ILE A 350 -9.71 -1.96 -9.16
C ILE A 350 -10.14 -3.40 -8.92
N TYR A 351 -9.18 -4.28 -8.65
CA TYR A 351 -9.35 -5.71 -8.40
C TYR A 351 -8.90 -6.03 -6.98
N PRO A 352 -9.76 -5.88 -5.95
CA PRO A 352 -9.40 -6.13 -4.55
C PRO A 352 -9.00 -7.58 -4.25
N TYR A 353 -9.26 -8.52 -5.16
CA TYR A 353 -8.84 -9.92 -5.04
C TYR A 353 -7.42 -10.18 -5.56
N LEU A 354 -6.75 -9.16 -6.10
CA LEU A 354 -5.35 -9.21 -6.54
C LEU A 354 -4.50 -8.28 -5.68
N SER A 355 -3.36 -8.78 -5.22
CA SER A 355 -2.32 -8.03 -4.53
C SER A 355 -1.11 -7.85 -5.44
N SER A 356 -0.56 -6.63 -5.47
CA SER A 356 0.69 -6.27 -6.15
C SER A 356 1.67 -5.66 -5.15
N ASN A 357 2.96 -5.70 -5.49
CA ASN A 357 3.99 -4.89 -4.82
C ASN A 357 3.93 -3.40 -5.20
N GLY A 358 3.08 -3.02 -6.15
CA GLY A 358 2.91 -1.65 -6.65
C GLY A 358 4.04 -1.16 -7.57
N ILE A 359 4.97 -2.04 -7.99
CA ILE A 359 6.15 -1.68 -8.79
C ILE A 359 5.99 -2.19 -10.23
N ASP A 360 5.47 -3.39 -10.37
CA ASP A 360 5.36 -4.13 -11.62
C ASP A 360 4.14 -5.07 -11.62
N SER A 361 3.63 -5.36 -12.82
CA SER A 361 2.49 -6.26 -13.02
C SER A 361 2.80 -7.74 -12.76
N ASN A 362 4.08 -8.14 -12.77
CA ASN A 362 4.46 -9.54 -12.57
C ASN A 362 4.30 -9.99 -11.10
N SER A 363 4.18 -9.04 -10.18
CA SER A 363 3.93 -9.28 -8.77
C SER A 363 2.48 -9.63 -8.41
N LEU A 364 1.55 -9.59 -9.38
CA LEU A 364 0.13 -9.81 -9.12
C LEU A 364 -0.12 -11.21 -8.57
N THR A 365 -0.64 -11.27 -7.35
CA THR A 365 -0.95 -12.51 -6.64
C THR A 365 -2.40 -12.48 -6.17
N ARG A 366 -3.12 -13.58 -6.36
CA ARG A 366 -4.50 -13.71 -5.90
C ARG A 366 -4.55 -13.89 -4.38
N ILE A 367 -5.52 -13.23 -3.74
CA ILE A 367 -5.66 -13.21 -2.27
C ILE A 367 -7.05 -13.56 -1.77
N ASN A 368 -7.98 -13.94 -2.64
CA ASN A 368 -9.25 -14.57 -2.26
C ASN A 368 -9.90 -15.23 -3.48
N ASP A 369 -11.04 -15.90 -3.26
CA ASP A 369 -11.75 -16.60 -4.31
C ASP A 369 -12.72 -15.74 -5.12
N PHE A 370 -12.99 -14.52 -4.65
CA PHE A 370 -13.90 -13.59 -5.31
C PHE A 370 -13.26 -13.00 -6.57
N ASN A 371 -14.12 -12.61 -7.53
CA ASN A 371 -13.72 -11.95 -8.78
C ASN A 371 -14.43 -10.60 -8.94
N ASN A 372 -14.69 -9.92 -7.83
CA ASN A 372 -15.34 -8.62 -7.83
C ASN A 372 -14.35 -7.55 -8.30
N ALA A 373 -14.70 -6.84 -9.38
CA ALA A 373 -14.03 -5.62 -9.79
C ALA A 373 -14.86 -4.41 -9.34
N ILE A 374 -14.19 -3.35 -8.93
CA ILE A 374 -14.82 -2.09 -8.52
C ILE A 374 -14.47 -1.04 -9.57
N ASN A 375 -15.46 -0.25 -10.01
CA ASN A 375 -15.20 0.89 -10.88
C ASN A 375 -14.47 1.96 -10.09
N PHE A 376 -13.46 2.57 -10.72
CA PHE A 376 -12.82 3.73 -10.13
C PHE A 376 -13.73 4.96 -10.23
N THR A 377 -13.79 5.72 -9.14
CA THR A 377 -14.43 7.04 -9.09
C THR A 377 -13.39 8.05 -8.65
N SER A 378 -13.19 9.11 -9.44
CA SER A 378 -12.34 10.23 -9.05
C SER A 378 -13.07 11.14 -8.08
N LEU A 379 -12.35 11.68 -7.10
CA LEU A 379 -12.87 12.69 -6.16
C LEU A 379 -13.09 14.02 -6.90
N TYR A 380 -12.09 14.41 -7.68
CA TYR A 380 -12.15 15.59 -8.54
C TYR A 380 -11.57 15.29 -9.93
N TYR A 381 -12.12 15.94 -10.94
CA TYR A 381 -11.60 15.94 -12.29
C TYR A 381 -11.49 17.38 -12.77
N LEU A 382 -10.25 17.87 -12.90
CA LEU A 382 -9.97 19.21 -13.39
C LEU A 382 -9.77 19.13 -14.90
N LYS A 383 -10.40 20.02 -15.66
CA LYS A 383 -10.24 20.07 -17.13
C LYS A 383 -10.21 21.50 -17.61
N GLY A 384 -9.23 21.84 -18.46
CA GLY A 384 -9.09 23.20 -18.93
C GLY A 384 -7.91 23.42 -19.85
N LYS A 385 -7.35 24.65 -19.83
CA LYS A 385 -6.08 24.95 -20.49
C LYS A 385 -5.08 25.54 -19.52
N ILE A 386 -3.82 25.16 -19.69
CA ILE A 386 -2.65 25.72 -19.02
C ILE A 386 -1.62 26.11 -20.07
N ARG A 387 -1.16 27.36 -20.06
CA ARG A 387 -0.23 27.91 -21.08
C ARG A 387 -0.68 27.59 -22.51
N ASN A 388 -1.98 27.77 -22.77
CA ASN A 388 -2.68 27.46 -24.04
C ASN A 388 -2.73 25.99 -24.46
N GLN A 389 -2.26 25.05 -23.64
CA GLN A 389 -2.36 23.61 -23.89
C GLN A 389 -3.54 23.02 -23.12
N ALA A 390 -4.26 22.08 -23.72
CA ALA A 390 -5.33 21.39 -23.03
C ALA A 390 -4.74 20.52 -21.92
N PHE A 391 -5.32 20.55 -20.73
CA PHE A 391 -4.92 19.66 -19.64
C PHE A 391 -6.12 19.07 -18.93
N SER A 392 -5.91 17.93 -18.30
CA SER A 392 -6.79 17.43 -17.25
C SER A 392 -6.01 16.79 -16.11
N ILE A 393 -6.59 16.82 -14.92
CA ILE A 393 -6.04 16.18 -13.72
C ILE A 393 -7.15 15.35 -13.10
N GLU A 394 -6.93 14.04 -13.05
CA GLU A 394 -7.75 13.12 -12.29
C GLU A 394 -7.21 13.01 -10.88
N VAL A 395 -8.05 13.37 -9.91
CA VAL A 395 -7.75 13.32 -8.49
C VAL A 395 -8.42 12.09 -7.88
N GLY A 396 -7.67 11.03 -7.68
CA GLY A 396 -8.09 9.87 -6.89
C GLY A 396 -7.73 10.04 -5.41
N GLU A 397 -8.21 9.15 -4.55
CA GLU A 397 -7.87 9.18 -3.12
C GLU A 397 -6.36 9.01 -2.86
N PHE A 398 -5.70 8.13 -3.62
CA PHE A 398 -4.30 7.74 -3.38
C PHE A 398 -3.31 8.20 -4.46
N PHE A 399 -3.80 8.82 -5.53
CA PHE A 399 -2.99 9.19 -6.68
C PHE A 399 -3.55 10.43 -7.39
N ARG A 400 -2.72 11.02 -8.25
CA ARG A 400 -3.13 12.05 -9.22
C ARG A 400 -2.62 11.64 -10.60
N ALA A 401 -3.49 11.58 -11.60
CA ALA A 401 -3.10 11.34 -12.99
C ALA A 401 -3.26 12.63 -13.79
N ILE A 402 -2.15 13.10 -14.37
CA ILE A 402 -2.09 14.38 -15.09
C ILE A 402 -1.95 14.10 -16.57
N TYR A 403 -2.81 14.75 -17.34
CA TYR A 403 -2.88 14.65 -18.79
C TYR A 403 -2.64 16.01 -19.43
N LEU A 404 -1.90 16.01 -20.54
CA LEU A 404 -1.67 17.19 -21.38
C LEU A 404 -1.98 16.78 -22.82
N ASN A 405 -2.84 17.54 -23.49
CA ASN A 405 -3.34 17.25 -24.84
C ASN A 405 -3.85 15.79 -24.97
N ASN A 406 -4.57 15.33 -23.94
CA ASN A 406 -5.16 13.99 -23.81
C ASN A 406 -4.15 12.84 -23.65
N GLU A 407 -2.85 13.12 -23.52
CA GLU A 407 -1.83 12.12 -23.21
C GLU A 407 -1.51 12.18 -21.72
N ARG A 408 -1.41 11.01 -21.05
CA ARG A 408 -0.96 10.98 -19.66
C ARG A 408 0.52 11.30 -19.61
N ILE A 409 0.87 12.37 -18.90
CA ILE A 409 2.24 12.85 -18.82
C ILE A 409 2.91 12.52 -17.49
N VAL A 410 2.12 12.49 -16.41
CA VAL A 410 2.59 12.28 -15.05
C VAL A 410 1.56 11.47 -14.27
N LEU A 411 2.05 10.54 -13.45
CA LEU A 411 1.27 9.90 -12.39
C LEU A 411 1.98 10.14 -11.06
N LEU A 412 1.25 10.69 -10.10
CA LEU A 412 1.73 10.94 -8.74
C LEU A 412 1.01 10.00 -7.77
N SER A 413 1.73 9.52 -6.76
CA SER A 413 1.16 8.81 -5.62
C SER A 413 1.27 9.66 -4.36
N GLY A 414 0.29 9.53 -3.48
CA GLY A 414 0.21 10.22 -2.19
C GLY A 414 -1.19 10.79 -1.98
N VAL A 415 -1.64 10.82 -0.71
CA VAL A 415 -3.00 11.23 -0.34
C VAL A 415 -3.08 12.76 -0.24
N GLN A 416 -2.37 13.34 0.73
CA GLN A 416 -2.36 14.78 1.01
C GLN A 416 -1.17 15.49 0.38
N GLN A 417 -0.07 14.77 0.14
CA GLN A 417 1.16 15.31 -0.40
C GLN A 417 1.72 14.33 -1.42
N PRO A 418 2.42 14.82 -2.46
CA PRO A 418 3.07 13.93 -3.40
C PRO A 418 4.20 13.17 -2.69
N GLU A 419 4.24 11.86 -2.87
CA GLU A 419 5.27 10.98 -2.31
C GLU A 419 6.16 10.39 -3.41
N ARG A 420 5.58 10.13 -4.58
CA ARG A 420 6.28 9.56 -5.73
C ARG A 420 5.68 10.05 -7.02
N MET A 421 6.51 10.05 -8.06
CA MET A 421 6.12 10.43 -9.41
C MET A 421 6.68 9.47 -10.46
N VAL A 422 5.88 9.19 -11.47
CA VAL A 422 6.31 8.60 -12.75
C VAL A 422 6.02 9.62 -13.86
N ILE A 423 7.03 9.92 -14.67
CA ILE A 423 6.91 10.80 -15.83
C ILE A 423 6.88 9.91 -17.08
N PHE A 424 5.82 10.05 -17.88
CA PHE A 424 5.63 9.30 -19.12
C PHE A 424 6.18 10.04 -20.34
N ASN A 425 6.17 11.37 -20.30
CA ASN A 425 6.71 12.21 -21.36
C ASN A 425 7.89 13.04 -20.82
N PRO A 426 9.15 12.62 -21.09
CA PRO A 426 10.33 13.29 -20.57
C PRO A 426 10.62 14.64 -21.25
N ASN A 427 9.93 14.97 -22.36
CA ASN A 427 10.15 16.20 -23.11
C ASN A 427 9.43 17.42 -22.53
N ILE A 428 8.62 17.23 -21.49
CA ILE A 428 7.86 18.30 -20.86
C ILE A 428 8.77 19.10 -19.94
N SER A 429 8.62 20.42 -19.97
CA SER A 429 9.41 21.29 -19.12
C SER A 429 9.12 21.00 -17.65
N THR A 430 10.19 20.95 -16.85
CA THR A 430 10.09 20.77 -15.40
C THR A 430 9.24 21.87 -14.74
N GLU A 431 9.24 23.08 -15.32
CA GLU A 431 8.34 24.15 -14.91
C GLU A 431 6.87 23.73 -15.02
N LEU A 432 6.43 23.24 -16.19
CA LEU A 432 5.04 22.86 -16.39
C LEU A 432 4.65 21.67 -15.50
N ILE A 433 5.57 20.73 -15.27
CA ILE A 433 5.38 19.64 -14.31
C ILE A 433 5.14 20.21 -12.90
N ASN A 434 5.96 21.15 -12.45
CA ASN A 434 5.80 21.79 -11.15
C ASN A 434 4.45 22.52 -11.03
N GLU A 435 4.03 23.26 -12.06
CA GLU A 435 2.74 23.96 -12.08
C GLU A 435 1.56 22.98 -11.94
N LEU A 436 1.62 21.86 -12.67
CA LEU A 436 0.58 20.83 -12.61
C LEU A 436 0.59 20.05 -11.28
N ILE A 437 1.76 19.83 -10.67
CA ILE A 437 1.84 19.23 -9.32
C ILE A 437 1.21 20.18 -8.31
N LEU A 438 1.56 21.47 -8.34
CA LEU A 438 1.02 22.50 -7.44
C LEU A 438 -0.51 22.58 -7.54
N LEU A 439 -1.04 22.47 -8.76
CA LEU A 439 -2.48 22.42 -8.99
C LEU A 439 -3.11 21.11 -8.48
N SER A 440 -2.50 19.95 -8.75
CA SER A 440 -3.06 18.62 -8.41
C SER A 440 -3.13 18.30 -6.91
N TYR A 441 -2.19 18.84 -6.12
CA TYR A 441 -2.13 18.68 -4.67
C TYR A 441 -2.57 19.93 -3.92
N ASN A 442 -3.30 20.83 -4.57
CA ASN A 442 -3.93 21.94 -3.90
C ASN A 442 -4.83 21.43 -2.76
N ARG A 443 -4.83 22.13 -1.62
CA ARG A 443 -5.52 21.68 -0.40
C ARG A 443 -7.03 21.73 -0.49
N PHE A 444 -7.61 22.39 -1.49
CA PHE A 444 -9.05 22.31 -1.76
C PHE A 444 -9.46 21.00 -2.44
N PHE A 445 -8.49 20.15 -2.82
CA PHE A 445 -8.72 18.83 -3.44
C PHE A 445 -8.21 17.67 -2.56
N GLN A 446 -8.21 17.86 -1.23
CA GLN A 446 -7.67 16.91 -0.25
C GLN A 446 -8.72 16.45 0.76
#